data_AF-A0A1R3VHQ2-F1
#
_entry.id   AF-A0A1R3VHQ2-F1
#
_cell.length_a   1.000
_cell.length_b   1.000
_cell.length_c   1.000
_cell.angle_alpha   90.00
_cell.angle_beta   90.00
_cell.angle_gamma   90.00
#
_symmetry.space_group_name_H-M   'P 1'
#
loop_
_entity.id
_entity.type
_entity.pdbx_description
1 polymer ?
#
loop_
_entity_poly.entity_id
_entity_poly.type
_entity_poly.pdbx_seq_one_letter_code
_entity_poly.pdbx_strand_id
1 'polypeptide(L)'
;MKVGILAGGFGTRLAEETESLHAFKPQWTARRGVAQRYEAFGTVGLLLEEFEGERVRRIAHVKKLIRDCELDEHLVAFPFCPKQTEPG
;
A
#
# COMPACT_ATOMS: atom_id res chain seq x y z
N MET A 1 23.65 -47.46 -28.10
CA MET A 1 24.64 -46.39 -27.82
C MET A 1 23.89 -45.12 -27.45
N LYS A 2 24.38 -44.43 -26.40
CA LYS A 2 23.98 -43.14 -25.82
C LYS A 2 22.65 -43.05 -25.05
N VAL A 3 22.81 -43.12 -23.72
CA VAL A 3 22.03 -42.47 -22.67
C VAL A 3 22.05 -40.94 -22.84
N GLY A 4 20.95 -40.27 -22.49
CA GLY A 4 20.85 -38.82 -22.43
C GLY A 4 19.70 -38.33 -21.54
N ILE A 5 19.90 -38.44 -20.22
CA ILE A 5 19.53 -37.51 -19.13
C ILE A 5 18.10 -36.92 -19.12
N LEU A 6 17.33 -37.37 -18.12
CA LEU A 6 16.18 -36.68 -17.54
C LEU A 6 16.60 -35.30 -17.01
N ALA A 7 16.08 -34.24 -17.62
CA ALA A 7 16.01 -32.92 -16.99
C ALA A 7 14.54 -32.62 -16.72
N GLY A 8 14.14 -32.73 -15.46
CA GLY A 8 12.88 -32.18 -14.97
C GLY A 8 12.93 -30.66 -15.13
N GLY A 9 12.42 -30.18 -16.27
CA GLY A 9 12.15 -28.77 -16.48
C GLY A 9 10.81 -28.45 -15.84
N PHE A 10 10.82 -27.68 -14.76
CA PHE A 10 9.67 -26.91 -14.33
C PHE A 10 9.21 -26.07 -15.53
N GLY A 11 8.21 -26.59 -16.25
CA GLY A 11 7.58 -25.93 -17.37
C GLY A 11 7.05 -24.59 -16.90
N THR A 12 7.67 -23.55 -17.44
CA THR A 12 7.33 -22.14 -17.34
C THR A 12 5.82 -21.93 -17.46
N ARG A 13 5.13 -21.77 -16.32
CA ARG A 13 3.73 -21.31 -16.28
C ARG A 13 3.71 -19.78 -16.19
N LEU A 14 4.17 -19.07 -17.21
CA LEU A 14 4.12 -17.59 -17.25
C LEU A 14 3.92 -17.02 -18.67
N ALA A 15 3.31 -17.75 -19.59
CA ALA A 15 3.10 -17.27 -20.95
C ALA A 15 1.67 -17.47 -21.48
N GLU A 16 0.66 -17.49 -20.62
CA GLU A 16 -0.74 -17.72 -21.01
C GLU A 16 -1.70 -16.64 -20.45
N GLU A 17 -1.27 -15.38 -20.35
CA GLU A 17 -2.15 -14.28 -19.89
C GLU A 17 -2.22 -13.07 -20.83
N THR A 18 -1.46 -13.03 -21.93
CA THR A 18 -1.47 -11.88 -22.85
C THR A 18 -2.22 -12.13 -24.16
N GLU A 19 -2.43 -13.38 -24.57
CA GLU A 19 -3.17 -13.68 -25.82
C GLU A 19 -4.69 -13.46 -25.71
N SER A 20 -5.26 -13.34 -24.51
CA SER A 20 -6.71 -13.16 -24.34
C SER A 20 -7.19 -11.69 -24.37
N LEU A 21 -6.27 -10.71 -24.44
CA LEU A 21 -6.59 -9.29 -24.32
C LEU A 21 -6.43 -8.50 -25.62
N HIS A 22 -6.36 -9.16 -26.78
CA HIS A 22 -6.19 -8.47 -28.07
C HIS A 22 -7.31 -7.46 -28.41
N ALA A 23 -8.44 -7.49 -27.70
CA ALA A 23 -9.55 -6.53 -27.85
C ALA A 23 -9.90 -5.73 -26.58
N PHE A 24 -9.07 -5.80 -25.53
CA PHE A 24 -9.39 -5.10 -24.28
C PHE A 24 -9.25 -3.59 -24.42
N LYS A 25 -10.38 -2.89 -24.40
CA LYS A 25 -10.45 -1.42 -24.42
C LYS A 25 -10.71 -0.93 -22.99
N PRO A 26 -9.70 -0.39 -22.28
CA PRO A 26 -9.89 0.11 -20.93
C PRO A 26 -10.93 1.24 -20.95
N GLN A 27 -12.08 1.00 -20.31
CA GLN A 27 -13.15 1.99 -20.19
C GLN A 27 -12.81 3.08 -19.16
N TRP A 28 -11.88 2.76 -18.26
CA TRP A 28 -11.45 3.63 -17.19
C TRP A 28 -10.27 4.49 -17.62
N THR A 29 -10.57 5.75 -17.93
CA THR A 29 -9.53 6.77 -18.13
C THR A 29 -9.17 7.39 -16.79
N ALA A 30 -7.94 7.90 -16.64
CA ALA A 30 -7.50 8.58 -15.43
C ALA A 30 -8.49 9.68 -14.99
N ARG A 31 -9.01 10.46 -15.95
CA ARG A 31 -10.02 11.50 -15.70
C ARG A 31 -11.33 10.91 -15.16
N ARG A 32 -11.88 9.87 -15.80
CA ARG A 32 -13.13 9.21 -15.32
C ARG A 32 -12.92 8.59 -13.94
N GLY A 33 -11.74 8.03 -13.68
CA GLY A 33 -11.44 7.43 -12.39
C GLY A 33 -11.19 8.40 -11.25
N VAL A 34 -10.70 9.60 -11.53
CA VAL A 34 -10.65 10.66 -10.52
C VAL A 34 -12.06 11.14 -10.20
N ALA A 35 -12.90 11.39 -11.21
CA ALA A 35 -14.28 11.86 -11.02
C ALA A 35 -15.12 10.88 -10.19
N GLN A 36 -15.13 9.59 -10.57
CA GLN A 36 -15.88 8.56 -9.85
C GLN A 36 -15.45 8.41 -8.38
N ARG A 37 -14.14 8.51 -8.10
CA ARG A 37 -13.65 8.44 -6.71
C ARG A 37 -14.03 9.68 -5.92
N TYR A 38 -13.92 10.86 -6.52
CA TYR A 38 -14.30 12.12 -5.86
C TYR A 38 -15.78 12.11 -5.46
N GLU A 39 -16.67 11.72 -6.38
CA GLU A 39 -18.10 11.58 -6.09
C GLU A 39 -18.35 10.58 -4.95
N ALA A 40 -17.73 9.40 -5.02
CA ALA A 40 -17.86 8.38 -3.98
C ALA A 40 -17.39 8.89 -2.61
N PHE A 41 -16.26 9.59 -2.53
CA PHE A 41 -15.76 10.18 -1.28
C PHE A 41 -16.75 11.21 -0.72
N GLY A 42 -17.33 12.05 -1.59
CA GLY A 42 -18.39 12.98 -1.19
C GLY A 42 -19.62 12.29 -0.59
N THR A 43 -20.05 11.15 -1.15
CA THR A 43 -21.22 10.42 -0.60
C THR A 43 -20.99 9.83 0.79
N VAL A 44 -19.75 9.43 1.10
CA VAL A 44 -19.39 8.84 2.40
C VAL A 44 -19.02 9.93 3.43
N GLY A 45 -18.92 11.19 2.99
CA GLY A 45 -18.54 12.31 3.86
C GLY A 45 -17.06 12.32 4.23
N LEU A 46 -16.20 11.69 3.42
CA LEU A 46 -14.76 11.72 3.61
C LEU A 46 -14.23 13.13 3.34
N LEU A 47 -13.66 13.75 4.37
CA LEU A 47 -13.07 15.08 4.28
C LEU A 47 -11.59 14.99 3.86
N LEU A 48 -11.09 16.06 3.23
CA LEU A 48 -9.68 16.14 2.81
C LEU A 48 -8.74 16.05 4.02
N GLU A 49 -9.14 16.66 5.12
CA GLU A 49 -8.41 16.69 6.40
C GLU A 49 -8.25 15.28 6.98
N GLU A 50 -9.19 14.37 6.73
CA GLU A 50 -9.06 12.96 7.14
C GLU A 50 -8.02 12.22 6.30
N PHE A 51 -7.91 12.55 5.01
CA PHE A 51 -6.88 12.00 4.11
C PHE A 51 -5.49 12.52 4.46
N GLU A 52 -5.36 13.80 4.78
CA GLU A 52 -4.08 14.43 5.11
C GLU A 52 -3.69 14.26 6.59
N GLY A 53 -4.64 13.85 7.43
CA GLY A 53 -4.46 13.60 8.86
C GLY A 53 -3.80 12.27 9.18
N GLU A 54 -3.68 11.99 10.49
CA GLU A 54 -3.02 10.78 11.04
C GLU A 54 -3.75 9.48 10.73
N ARG A 55 -5.02 9.57 10.31
CA ARG A 55 -5.85 8.42 9.97
C ARG A 55 -5.37 7.71 8.69
N VAL A 56 -4.97 8.48 7.67
CA VAL A 56 -4.63 7.93 6.35
C VAL A 56 -3.20 8.27 5.92
N ARG A 57 -2.66 9.44 6.31
CA ARG A 57 -1.29 9.83 5.94
C ARG A 57 -0.26 9.13 6.83
N ARG A 58 0.44 8.14 6.26
CA ARG A 58 1.47 7.35 6.95
C ARG A 58 2.50 8.18 7.70
N ILE A 59 2.99 9.29 7.10
CA ILE A 59 3.96 10.17 7.77
C ILE A 59 3.37 10.84 9.01
N ALA A 60 2.11 11.28 8.96
CA ALA A 60 1.44 11.84 10.13
C ALA A 60 1.21 10.76 11.20
N HIS A 61 0.79 9.57 10.78
CA HIS A 61 0.62 8.43 11.67
C HIS A 61 1.92 8.07 12.41
N VAL A 62 3.04 7.97 11.69
CA VAL A 62 4.36 7.69 12.30
C VAL A 62 4.78 8.80 13.27
N LYS A 63 4.57 10.08 12.92
CA LYS A 63 4.84 11.19 13.84
C LYS A 63 3.99 11.13 15.11
N LYS A 64 2.73 10.69 15.01
CA LYS A 64 1.86 10.42 16.16
C LYS A 64 2.47 9.31 17.02
N LEU A 65 2.84 8.16 16.44
CA LEU A 65 3.45 7.04 17.18
C LEU A 65 4.74 7.45 17.91
N ILE A 66 5.55 8.35 17.32
CA ILE A 66 6.75 8.90 17.97
C ILE A 66 6.38 9.80 19.15
N ARG A 67 5.41 10.71 18.99
CA ARG A 67 4.91 11.55 20.11
C ARG A 67 4.30 10.72 21.24
N ASP A 68 3.60 9.64 20.88
CA ASP A 68 2.94 8.74 21.82
C ASP A 68 3.95 7.75 22.46
N CYS A 69 5.22 7.80 22.04
CA CYS A 69 6.32 6.94 22.49
C CYS A 69 6.03 5.44 22.29
N GLU A 70 5.24 5.11 21.26
CA GLU A 70 5.07 3.74 20.75
C GLU A 70 6.19 3.38 19.77
N LEU A 71 6.80 4.39 19.14
CA LEU A 71 7.88 4.27 18.18
C LEU A 71 9.00 5.27 18.50
N ASP A 72 10.26 4.89 18.27
CA ASP A 72 11.40 5.81 18.39
C ASP A 72 11.70 6.55 17.08
N GLU A 73 12.66 7.48 17.13
CA GLU A 73 13.13 8.22 15.95
C GLU A 73 13.84 7.36 14.90
N HIS A 74 14.26 6.15 15.28
CA HIS A 74 14.82 5.13 14.41
C HIS A 74 13.76 4.17 13.85
N LEU A 75 12.47 4.44 14.10
CA LEU A 75 11.32 3.63 13.68
C LEU A 75 11.30 2.22 14.28
N VAL A 76 11.79 2.09 15.51
CA VAL A 76 11.74 0.86 16.31
C VAL A 76 10.70 1.01 17.42
N ALA A 77 9.91 -0.03 17.66
CA ALA A 77 8.91 -0.01 18.72
C ALA A 77 9.58 0.04 20.10
N PHE A 78 9.10 0.92 20.98
CA PHE A 78 9.56 0.92 22.36
C PHE A 78 8.93 -0.25 23.13
N PRO A 79 9.72 -1.14 23.76
CA PRO A 79 9.17 -2.13 24.69
C PRO A 79 8.67 -1.48 26.00
N PHE A 80 9.11 -0.26 26.30
CA PHE A 80 8.68 0.51 27.47
C PHE A 80 8.68 2.01 27.13
N CYS A 81 7.52 2.65 27.20
CA CYS A 81 7.35 4.09 26.97
C CYS A 81 7.91 4.88 28.17
N PRO A 82 9.00 5.66 28.02
CA PRO A 82 9.43 6.55 29.08
C PRO A 82 8.40 7.68 29.18
N LYS A 83 7.57 7.67 30.22
CA LYS A 83 6.65 8.78 30.50
C LYS A 83 7.49 10.04 30.61
N GLN A 84 7.27 10.99 29.70
CA GLN A 84 7.99 12.26 29.68
C GLN A 84 7.88 12.90 31.07
N THR A 85 9.00 13.03 31.77
CA THR A 85 9.09 13.81 33.00
C THR A 85 8.85 15.27 32.64
N GLU A 86 7.80 15.87 33.20
CA GLU A 86 7.48 17.29 32.98
C GLU A 86 8.67 18.18 33.39
N PRO A 87 9.07 19.18 32.58
CA PRO A 87 10.02 20.19 33.03
C PRO A 87 9.28 21.15 33.99
N GLY A 88 9.79 21.24 35.22
CA GLY A 88 9.37 22.24 36.21
C GLY A 88 9.82 23.66 35.87
#